data_AF-A0A443SSQ8-F1
#
_entry.id   AF-A0A443SSQ8-F1
#
_cell.length_a   1.000
_cell.length_b   1.000
_cell.length_c   1.000
_cell.angle_alpha   90.00
_cell.angle_beta   90.00
_cell.angle_gamma   90.00
#
_symmetry.space_group_name_H-M   'P 1'
#
loop_
_entity.id
_entity.type
_entity.pdbx_description
1 polymer ?
#
loop_
_entity_poly.entity_id
_entity_poly.type
_entity_poly.pdbx_seq_one_letter_code
_entity_poly.pdbx_strand_id
1 'polypeptide(L)'
;MATSSVVSFILSKTSVNLLYDNALFRFLFTEENGSVWNGFRNPYTKNNVVKLAKNELCANDDTVRKEYINSIPFAKMYKGLLLQGYCISPKFLQSLENMEIRQSDVFVISYPRSGTTWTEQILSLLFSKDCEQQANKPLHDRVVHLEVGRCVGQRQYLEKLQSPRLMATHLPYDRCPRQLRNLNCKFKDSYFNRKFKKTISTNHEILFSSEVGYQH
;
A
#
# COMPACT_ATOMS: atom_id res chain seq x y z
N MET A 1 -13.96 -15.92 -23.61
CA MET A 1 -14.63 -14.94 -22.71
C MET A 1 -14.91 -15.46 -21.29
N ALA A 2 -14.58 -16.71 -20.92
CA ALA A 2 -14.83 -17.24 -19.56
C ALA A 2 -13.62 -17.26 -18.60
N THR A 3 -12.39 -17.14 -19.12
CA THR A 3 -11.15 -17.27 -18.32
C THR A 3 -10.87 -16.09 -17.40
N SER A 4 -11.40 -14.89 -17.71
CA SER A 4 -11.17 -13.68 -16.91
C SER A 4 -11.83 -13.72 -15.52
N SER A 5 -12.96 -14.42 -15.37
CA SER A 5 -13.70 -14.46 -14.10
C SER A 5 -13.00 -15.34 -13.07
N VAL A 6 -12.62 -16.56 -13.49
CA VAL A 6 -11.94 -17.54 -12.61
C VAL A 6 -10.57 -17.00 -12.18
N VAL A 7 -9.80 -16.43 -13.10
CA VAL A 7 -8.50 -15.83 -12.78
C VAL A 7 -8.66 -14.61 -11.86
N SER A 8 -9.64 -13.73 -12.10
CA SER A 8 -9.90 -12.60 -11.21
C SER A 8 -10.40 -13.06 -9.82
N PHE A 9 -11.14 -14.16 -9.75
CA PHE A 9 -11.59 -14.76 -8.50
C PHE A 9 -10.41 -15.33 -7.72
N ILE A 10 -9.56 -16.13 -8.37
CA ILE A 10 -8.32 -16.67 -7.80
C ILE A 10 -7.45 -15.51 -7.30
N LEU A 11 -7.23 -14.47 -8.12
CA LEU A 11 -6.44 -13.29 -7.78
C LEU A 11 -7.02 -12.48 -6.61
N SER A 12 -8.35 -12.41 -6.50
CA SER A 12 -9.00 -11.76 -5.35
C SER A 12 -8.77 -12.53 -4.04
N LYS A 13 -8.43 -13.82 -4.15
CA LYS A 13 -8.22 -14.75 -3.04
C LYS A 13 -6.75 -15.04 -2.76
N THR A 14 -5.84 -14.85 -3.72
CA THR A 14 -4.40 -15.06 -3.51
C THR A 14 -3.85 -14.08 -2.49
N SER A 15 -3.20 -14.62 -1.45
CA SER A 15 -2.46 -13.83 -0.48
C SER A 15 -1.23 -13.20 -1.12
N VAL A 16 -0.73 -12.10 -0.54
CA VAL A 16 0.51 -11.47 -0.97
C VAL A 16 1.69 -12.46 -0.81
N ASN A 17 1.67 -13.29 0.23
CA ASN A 17 2.67 -14.35 0.45
C ASN A 17 2.77 -15.35 -0.70
N LEU A 18 1.65 -15.77 -1.27
CA LEU A 18 1.67 -16.73 -2.38
C LEU A 18 2.38 -16.17 -3.62
N LEU A 19 2.36 -14.84 -3.83
CA LEU A 19 3.11 -14.17 -4.90
C LEU A 19 4.62 -14.12 -4.61
N TYR A 20 5.01 -14.07 -3.34
CA TYR A 20 6.41 -14.07 -2.93
C TYR A 20 7.02 -15.47 -2.92
N ASP A 21 6.27 -16.46 -2.44
CA ASP A 21 6.76 -17.81 -2.20
C ASP A 21 6.81 -18.67 -3.47
N ASN A 22 5.98 -18.35 -4.48
CA ASN A 22 5.81 -19.20 -5.65
C ASN A 22 6.18 -18.50 -6.97
N ALA A 23 7.29 -18.95 -7.56
CA ALA A 23 7.82 -18.43 -8.82
C ALA A 23 6.82 -18.54 -9.99
N LEU A 24 5.96 -19.57 -10.01
CA LEU A 24 4.92 -19.71 -11.04
C LEU A 24 3.82 -18.65 -10.89
N PHE A 25 3.37 -18.37 -9.66
CA PHE A 25 2.41 -17.29 -9.43
C PHE A 25 3.02 -15.93 -9.77
N ARG A 26 4.30 -15.71 -9.43
CA ARG A 26 5.03 -14.51 -9.84
C ARG A 26 5.08 -14.39 -11.37
N PHE A 27 5.45 -15.44 -12.09
CA PHE A 27 5.50 -15.47 -13.55
C PHE A 27 4.12 -15.19 -14.18
N LEU A 28 3.10 -15.97 -13.80
CA LEU A 28 1.76 -15.92 -14.38
C LEU A 28 1.05 -14.58 -14.18
N PHE A 29 1.36 -13.88 -13.09
CA PHE A 29 0.62 -12.68 -12.68
C PHE A 29 1.42 -11.38 -12.78
N THR A 30 2.70 -11.44 -13.14
CA THR A 30 3.54 -10.23 -13.24
C THR A 30 4.38 -10.12 -14.51
N GLU A 31 4.66 -11.21 -15.22
CA GLU A 31 5.42 -11.16 -16.47
C GLU A 31 4.52 -10.98 -17.70
N GLU A 32 5.00 -10.21 -18.69
CA GLU A 32 4.31 -10.02 -19.97
C GLU A 32 4.07 -11.35 -20.72
N ASN A 33 4.88 -12.36 -20.43
CA ASN A 33 4.73 -13.71 -21.00
C ASN A 33 3.62 -14.52 -20.29
N GLY A 34 3.36 -14.26 -19.00
CA GLY A 34 2.26 -14.86 -18.26
C GLY A 34 0.87 -14.34 -18.72
N SER A 35 0.84 -13.12 -19.27
CA SER A 35 -0.38 -12.55 -19.87
C SER A 35 -0.89 -13.31 -21.10
N VAL A 36 0.01 -13.96 -21.86
CA VAL A 36 -0.35 -14.76 -23.04
C VAL A 36 -1.21 -15.96 -22.66
N TRP A 37 -0.90 -16.61 -21.54
CA TRP A 37 -1.63 -17.77 -21.03
C TRP A 37 -2.98 -17.41 -20.39
N ASN A 38 -3.07 -16.24 -19.76
CA ASN A 38 -4.27 -15.82 -19.02
C ASN A 38 -5.23 -14.94 -19.83
N GLY A 39 -4.91 -14.59 -21.09
CA GLY A 39 -5.63 -13.54 -21.84
C GLY A 39 -5.64 -12.19 -21.11
N PHE A 40 -4.75 -12.04 -20.13
CA PHE A 40 -4.66 -10.86 -19.28
C PHE A 40 -3.94 -9.79 -20.09
N ARG A 41 -4.57 -8.67 -20.38
CA ARG A 41 -3.79 -7.53 -20.93
C ARG A 41 -2.91 -7.02 -19.81
N ASN A 42 -1.62 -6.80 -20.08
CA ASN A 42 -0.70 -6.20 -19.12
C ASN A 42 -1.38 -4.92 -18.54
N PRO A 43 -1.69 -4.89 -17.23
CA PRO A 43 -2.49 -3.82 -16.64
C PRO A 43 -1.76 -2.47 -16.59
N TYR A 44 -0.46 -2.46 -16.89
CA TYR A 44 0.41 -1.28 -16.90
C TYR A 44 0.53 -0.64 -18.29
N THR A 45 0.32 -1.39 -19.38
CA THR A 45 0.51 -0.87 -20.76
C THR A 45 -0.48 0.24 -21.12
N LYS A 46 -1.67 0.25 -20.51
CA LYS A 46 -2.72 1.26 -20.75
C LYS A 46 -2.92 2.24 -19.59
N ASN A 47 -2.10 2.17 -18.54
CA ASN A 47 -2.28 3.03 -17.37
C ASN A 47 -1.42 4.29 -17.48
N ASN A 48 -2.08 5.46 -17.55
CA ASN A 48 -1.38 6.74 -17.68
C ASN A 48 -0.67 7.16 -16.38
N VAL A 49 -1.10 6.64 -15.23
CA VAL A 49 -0.65 7.09 -13.90
C VAL A 49 0.47 6.22 -13.34
N VAL A 50 0.40 4.91 -13.56
CA VAL A 50 1.42 3.95 -13.12
C VAL A 50 2.01 3.27 -14.34
N LYS A 51 3.29 3.53 -14.59
CA LYS A 51 4.02 3.01 -15.74
C LYS A 51 5.23 2.17 -15.30
N LEU A 52 5.75 1.36 -16.19
CA LEU A 52 7.05 0.71 -15.96
C LEU A 52 8.16 1.76 -15.98
N ALA A 53 9.00 1.77 -14.95
CA ALA A 53 10.05 2.78 -14.81
C ALA A 53 11.05 2.75 -15.98
N LYS A 54 11.30 1.57 -16.55
CA LYS A 54 12.16 1.41 -17.74
C LYS A 54 11.67 2.19 -18.96
N ASN A 55 10.35 2.36 -19.10
CA ASN A 55 9.77 3.06 -20.25
C ASN A 55 9.83 4.58 -20.10
N GLU A 56 10.06 5.09 -18.88
CA GLU A 56 10.14 6.52 -18.57
C GLU A 56 11.60 7.01 -18.48
N LEU A 57 12.59 6.13 -18.71
CA LEU A 57 14.00 6.52 -18.72
C LEU A 57 14.29 7.38 -19.96
N CYS A 58 14.80 8.58 -19.73
CA CYS A 58 15.25 9.47 -20.80
C CYS A 58 16.73 9.20 -21.16
N ALA A 59 17.11 9.51 -22.40
CA ALA A 59 18.50 9.42 -22.83
C ALA A 59 19.45 10.27 -21.97
N ASN A 60 18.97 11.42 -21.47
CA ASN A 60 19.73 12.36 -20.65
C ASN A 60 19.75 12.04 -19.15
N ASP A 61 19.06 11.01 -18.68
CA ASP A 61 19.06 10.67 -17.26
C ASP A 61 20.45 10.22 -16.79
N ASP A 62 20.77 10.53 -15.53
CA ASP A 62 22.01 10.11 -14.86
C ASP A 62 22.26 8.60 -15.00
N THR A 63 23.50 8.22 -15.24
CA THR A 63 23.91 6.81 -15.35
C THR A 63 23.57 6.02 -14.08
N VAL A 64 23.83 6.60 -12.91
CA VAL A 64 23.52 6.00 -11.60
C VAL A 64 22.02 5.74 -11.45
N ARG A 65 21.17 6.66 -11.90
CA ARG A 65 19.71 6.50 -11.84
C ARG A 65 19.24 5.36 -12.75
N LYS A 66 19.79 5.27 -13.96
CA LYS A 66 19.49 4.18 -14.91
C LYS A 66 19.90 2.83 -14.34
N GLU A 67 21.11 2.72 -13.80
CA GLU A 67 21.59 1.50 -13.15
C GLU A 67 20.71 1.09 -11.98
N TYR A 68 20.34 2.03 -11.11
CA TYR A 68 19.47 1.77 -9.98
C TYR A 68 18.09 1.26 -10.41
N ILE A 69 17.44 1.92 -11.39
CA ILE A 69 16.14 1.48 -11.91
C ILE A 69 16.24 0.10 -12.55
N ASN A 70 17.33 -0.18 -13.28
CA ASN A 70 17.57 -1.48 -13.90
C ASN A 70 17.86 -2.58 -12.88
N SER A 71 18.43 -2.24 -11.72
CA SER A 71 18.66 -3.17 -10.61
C SER A 71 17.37 -3.61 -9.92
N ILE A 72 16.30 -2.80 -10.02
CA ILE A 72 15.00 -3.11 -9.42
C ILE A 72 14.14 -3.84 -10.45
N PRO A 73 13.86 -5.14 -10.23
CA PRO A 73 13.01 -5.90 -11.14
C PRO A 73 11.58 -5.34 -11.11
N PHE A 74 11.00 -5.08 -12.30
CA PHE A 74 9.64 -4.51 -12.48
C PHE A 74 9.39 -3.21 -11.71
N ALA A 75 10.42 -2.37 -11.59
CA ALA A 75 10.28 -1.02 -11.06
C ALA A 75 9.13 -0.26 -11.73
N LYS A 76 8.33 0.44 -10.92
CA LYS A 76 7.17 1.21 -11.39
C LYS A 76 7.35 2.67 -11.04
N MET A 77 6.87 3.53 -11.94
CA MET A 77 6.82 4.96 -11.74
C MET A 77 5.38 5.37 -11.48
N TYR A 78 5.14 6.04 -10.36
CA TYR A 78 3.84 6.57 -9.96
C TYR A 78 3.95 8.08 -9.73
N LYS A 79 3.46 8.90 -10.67
CA LYS A 79 3.48 10.37 -10.56
C LYS A 79 4.86 10.95 -10.16
N GLY A 80 5.93 10.40 -10.73
CA GLY A 80 7.33 10.76 -10.46
C GLY A 80 8.00 10.01 -9.29
N LEU A 81 7.24 9.20 -8.54
CA LEU A 81 7.77 8.37 -7.45
C LEU A 81 8.16 6.98 -7.97
N LEU A 82 9.40 6.58 -7.72
CA LEU A 82 9.89 5.24 -8.00
C LEU A 82 9.43 4.28 -6.89
N LEU A 83 8.65 3.28 -7.26
CA LEU A 83 8.14 2.25 -6.35
C LEU A 83 8.84 0.92 -6.62
N GLN A 84 9.05 0.15 -5.54
CA GLN A 84 9.63 -1.19 -5.59
C GLN A 84 8.74 -2.10 -6.42
N GLY A 85 9.33 -2.88 -7.33
CA GLY A 85 8.54 -3.73 -8.22
C GLY A 85 7.82 -4.87 -7.49
N TYR A 86 6.92 -5.53 -8.22
CA TYR A 86 5.95 -6.54 -7.71
C TYR A 86 4.95 -5.97 -6.69
N CYS A 87 3.81 -6.64 -6.51
CA CYS A 87 2.83 -6.29 -5.46
C CYS A 87 2.34 -4.83 -5.46
N ILE A 88 2.23 -4.19 -6.62
CA ILE A 88 1.65 -2.85 -6.75
C ILE A 88 0.41 -2.98 -7.61
N SER A 89 -0.72 -2.46 -7.16
CA SER A 89 -1.93 -2.42 -7.99
C SER A 89 -2.06 -1.07 -8.70
N PRO A 90 -1.88 -1.02 -10.03
CA PRO A 90 -1.96 0.24 -10.76
C PRO A 90 -3.39 0.82 -10.77
N LYS A 91 -4.41 -0.03 -10.74
CA LYS A 91 -5.81 0.39 -10.59
C LYS A 91 -6.07 1.01 -9.22
N PHE A 92 -5.52 0.41 -8.15
CA PHE A 92 -5.69 0.95 -6.80
C PHE A 92 -5.02 2.32 -6.65
N LEU A 93 -3.76 2.44 -7.06
CA LEU A 93 -3.01 3.71 -7.00
C LEU A 93 -3.66 4.85 -7.82
N GLN A 94 -4.34 4.50 -8.92
CA GLN A 94 -5.14 5.46 -9.67
C GLN A 94 -6.39 5.90 -8.91
N SER A 95 -7.06 4.97 -8.22
CA SER A 95 -8.23 5.26 -7.38
C SER A 95 -7.91 5.83 -6.00
N LEU A 96 -6.63 5.90 -5.62
CA LEU A 96 -6.19 6.24 -4.25
C LEU A 96 -6.68 7.63 -3.80
N GLU A 97 -6.78 8.58 -4.73
CA GLU A 97 -7.31 9.93 -4.43
C GLU A 97 -8.77 9.91 -3.98
N ASN A 98 -9.54 8.93 -4.46
CA ASN A 98 -10.97 8.76 -4.17
C ASN A 98 -11.22 7.69 -3.10
N MET A 99 -10.17 7.23 -2.41
CA MET A 99 -10.32 6.27 -1.32
C MET A 99 -11.09 6.88 -0.16
N GLU A 100 -12.12 6.17 0.29
CA GLU A 100 -12.88 6.52 1.49
C GLU A 100 -12.12 6.08 2.75
N ILE A 101 -11.85 7.07 3.60
CA ILE A 101 -11.27 6.92 4.92
C ILE A 101 -12.41 6.94 5.94
N ARG A 102 -12.44 5.92 6.78
CA ARG A 102 -13.38 5.81 7.90
C ARG A 102 -12.84 6.57 9.09
N GLN A 103 -13.72 7.07 9.94
CA GLN A 103 -13.34 7.84 11.12
C GLN A 103 -12.48 7.03 12.13
N SER A 104 -12.67 5.71 12.13
CA SER A 104 -11.93 4.74 12.94
C SER A 104 -10.61 4.26 12.33
N ASP A 105 -10.23 4.73 11.14
CA ASP A 105 -9.02 4.26 10.47
C ASP A 105 -7.76 4.90 11.06
N VAL A 106 -6.71 4.11 11.16
CA VAL A 106 -5.43 4.52 11.72
C VAL A 106 -4.34 4.39 10.67
N PHE A 107 -3.55 5.45 10.48
CA PHE A 107 -2.50 5.51 9.48
C PHE A 107 -1.12 5.73 10.11
N VAL A 108 -0.18 4.86 9.77
CA VAL A 108 1.25 5.08 10.03
C VAL A 108 1.88 5.71 8.79
N ILE A 109 2.29 6.98 8.87
CA ILE A 109 2.95 7.68 7.77
C ILE A 109 4.43 7.86 8.10
N SER A 110 5.30 7.45 7.20
CA SER A 110 6.73 7.43 7.51
C SER A 110 7.57 7.30 6.25
N TYR A 111 8.86 7.57 6.38
CA TYR A 111 9.79 7.27 5.32
C TYR A 111 10.18 5.78 5.30
N PRO A 112 10.47 5.16 4.15
CA PRO A 112 10.95 3.78 4.12
C PRO A 112 12.19 3.59 5.01
N ARG A 113 12.26 2.45 5.71
CA ARG A 113 13.38 2.05 6.60
C ARG A 113 13.64 2.94 7.82
N SER A 114 12.74 3.83 8.21
CA SER A 114 12.95 4.63 9.42
C SER A 114 12.59 3.89 10.73
N GLY A 115 11.93 2.73 10.67
CA GLY A 115 11.52 1.96 11.86
C GLY A 115 10.03 1.64 11.94
N THR A 116 9.35 1.64 10.78
CA THR A 116 7.92 1.33 10.67
C THR A 116 7.54 -0.01 11.25
N THR A 117 8.33 -1.05 11.00
CA THR A 117 8.06 -2.41 11.45
C THR A 117 7.75 -2.49 12.94
N TRP A 118 8.54 -1.81 13.78
CA TRP A 118 8.32 -1.80 15.23
C TRP A 118 7.03 -1.07 15.61
N THR A 119 6.77 0.08 14.98
CA THR A 119 5.55 0.85 15.22
C THR A 119 4.30 0.07 14.81
N GLU A 120 4.34 -0.54 13.62
CA GLU A 120 3.27 -1.39 13.08
C GLU A 120 3.02 -2.61 13.95
N GLN A 121 4.07 -3.26 14.46
CA GLN A 121 3.94 -4.39 15.39
C GLN A 121 3.22 -3.98 16.67
N ILE A 122 3.70 -2.92 17.33
CA ILE A 122 3.13 -2.43 18.59
C ILE A 122 1.65 -2.05 18.37
N LEU A 123 1.35 -1.25 17.35
CA LEU A 123 -0.01 -0.86 17.04
C LEU A 123 -0.89 -2.07 16.73
N SER A 124 -0.40 -3.02 15.94
CA SER A 124 -1.20 -4.20 15.58
C SER A 124 -1.61 -5.03 16.80
N LEU A 125 -0.79 -5.06 17.85
CA LEU A 125 -1.10 -5.75 19.10
C LEU A 125 -2.06 -4.92 19.97
N LEU A 126 -1.85 -3.60 20.06
CA LEU A 126 -2.73 -2.70 20.82
C LEU A 126 -4.16 -2.67 20.28
N PHE A 127 -4.33 -2.76 18.97
CA PHE A 127 -5.65 -2.77 18.33
C PHE A 127 -6.33 -4.15 18.32
N SER A 128 -5.64 -5.21 18.76
CA SER A 128 -6.23 -6.55 18.84
C SER A 128 -6.86 -6.79 20.21
N LYS A 129 -8.01 -7.46 20.23
CA LYS A 129 -8.59 -8.01 21.47
C LYS A 129 -7.83 -9.25 21.92
N ASP A 130 -7.33 -10.04 20.97
CA ASP A 130 -6.57 -11.27 21.19
C ASP A 130 -5.14 -11.10 20.67
N CYS A 131 -4.21 -10.74 21.56
CA CYS A 131 -2.82 -10.47 21.20
C CYS A 131 -2.12 -11.70 20.57
N GLU A 132 -2.41 -12.90 21.08
CA GLU A 132 -1.75 -14.14 20.63
C GLU A 132 -2.12 -14.52 19.19
N GLN A 133 -3.42 -14.50 18.87
CA GLN A 133 -3.89 -14.78 17.52
C GLN A 133 -3.36 -13.76 16.51
N GLN A 134 -3.25 -12.50 16.93
CA GLN A 134 -2.73 -11.44 16.10
C GLN A 134 -1.22 -11.56 15.91
N ALA A 135 -0.47 -11.90 16.97
CA ALA A 135 0.98 -12.11 16.88
C ALA A 135 1.35 -13.22 15.88
N ASN A 136 0.52 -14.26 15.76
CA ASN A 136 0.71 -15.38 14.82
C ASN A 136 0.47 -15.00 13.35
N LYS A 137 -0.14 -13.85 13.05
CA LYS A 137 -0.33 -13.38 11.67
C LYS A 137 0.90 -12.61 11.19
N PRO A 138 1.28 -12.75 9.91
CA PRO A 138 2.37 -11.98 9.36
C PRO A 138 2.00 -10.48 9.34
N LEU A 139 2.99 -9.61 9.49
CA LEU A 139 2.76 -8.17 9.71
C LEU A 139 1.97 -7.50 8.56
N HIS A 140 2.25 -7.88 7.31
CA HIS A 140 1.56 -7.31 6.13
C HIS A 140 0.08 -7.69 6.04
N ASP A 141 -0.37 -8.73 6.75
CA ASP A 141 -1.79 -9.09 6.86
C ASP A 141 -2.47 -8.31 8.00
N ARG A 142 -1.69 -7.78 8.95
CA ARG A 142 -2.15 -6.98 10.08
C ARG A 142 -2.21 -5.49 9.75
N VAL A 143 -1.19 -5.00 9.05
CA VAL A 143 -1.05 -3.61 8.62
C VAL A 143 -0.97 -3.57 7.10
N VAL A 144 -1.96 -2.96 6.48
CA VAL A 144 -2.01 -2.89 5.02
C VAL A 144 -1.31 -1.62 4.54
N HIS A 145 -0.27 -1.81 3.74
CA HIS A 145 0.42 -0.70 3.07
C HIS A 145 -0.41 -0.23 1.86
N LEU A 146 -0.54 1.08 1.67
CA LEU A 146 -1.34 1.61 0.55
C LEU A 146 -0.64 1.40 -0.80
N GLU A 147 0.67 1.60 -0.84
CA GLU A 147 1.45 1.49 -2.06
C GLU A 147 1.84 0.05 -2.43
N VAL A 148 1.86 -0.87 -1.46
CA VAL A 148 2.21 -2.29 -1.66
C VAL A 148 1.09 -3.21 -1.17
N GLY A 149 0.70 -4.16 -2.00
CA GLY A 149 -0.29 -5.18 -1.67
C GLY A 149 -0.66 -6.09 -2.84
N ARG A 150 -1.93 -6.48 -2.90
CA ARG A 150 -2.45 -7.37 -3.94
C ARG A 150 -2.42 -6.66 -5.29
N CYS A 151 -1.85 -7.29 -6.33
CA CYS A 151 -1.83 -6.72 -7.69
C CYS A 151 -3.24 -6.43 -8.23
N VAL A 152 -4.22 -7.25 -7.85
CA VAL A 152 -5.64 -7.16 -8.25
C VAL A 152 -6.51 -7.25 -7.01
N GLY A 153 -7.60 -6.49 -6.98
CA GLY A 153 -8.58 -6.59 -5.90
C GLY A 153 -8.21 -5.86 -4.61
N GLN A 154 -7.10 -5.11 -4.56
CA GLN A 154 -6.63 -4.40 -3.36
C GLN A 154 -7.72 -3.50 -2.76
N ARG A 155 -8.46 -2.76 -3.60
CA ARG A 155 -9.55 -1.89 -3.15
C ARG A 155 -10.65 -2.69 -2.45
N GLN A 156 -11.14 -3.73 -3.10
CA GLN A 156 -12.19 -4.60 -2.56
C GLN A 156 -11.74 -5.31 -1.29
N TYR A 157 -10.45 -5.66 -1.20
CA TYR A 157 -9.85 -6.23 0.00
C TYR A 157 -9.90 -5.22 1.17
N LEU A 158 -9.41 -4.00 0.96
CA LEU A 158 -9.45 -2.92 1.97
C LEU A 158 -10.87 -2.56 2.41
N GLU A 159 -11.84 -2.59 1.50
CA GLU A 159 -13.25 -2.32 1.80
C GLU A 159 -13.88 -3.40 2.68
N LYS A 160 -13.46 -4.66 2.53
CA LYS A 160 -13.95 -5.80 3.32
C LYS A 160 -13.35 -5.90 4.72
N LEU A 161 -12.27 -5.18 5.00
CA LEU A 161 -11.67 -5.18 6.34
C LEU A 161 -12.62 -4.55 7.35
N GLN A 162 -12.68 -5.17 8.52
CA GLN A 162 -13.43 -4.65 9.66
C GLN A 162 -12.74 -3.41 10.23
N SER A 163 -13.54 -2.49 10.76
CA SER A 163 -13.02 -1.33 11.49
C SER A 163 -12.68 -1.70 12.94
N PRO A 164 -11.66 -1.08 13.57
CA PRO A 164 -10.73 -0.10 13.00
C PRO A 164 -9.70 -0.75 12.06
N ARG A 165 -9.40 -0.10 10.93
CA ARG A 165 -8.38 -0.59 9.98
C ARG A 165 -7.05 0.05 10.31
N LEU A 166 -6.01 -0.78 10.45
CA LEU A 166 -4.63 -0.33 10.61
C LEU A 166 -3.92 -0.34 9.25
N MET A 167 -3.53 0.83 8.79
CA MET A 167 -2.90 1.02 7.48
C MET A 167 -1.58 1.79 7.64
N ALA A 168 -0.69 1.63 6.67
CA ALA A 168 0.57 2.35 6.62
C ALA A 168 0.82 2.88 5.21
N THR A 169 1.62 3.93 5.10
CA THR A 169 2.07 4.42 3.80
C THR A 169 3.40 5.16 3.89
N HIS A 170 4.20 4.95 2.85
CA HIS A 170 5.41 5.70 2.56
C HIS A 170 5.23 6.75 1.47
N LEU A 171 4.00 6.97 1.02
CA LEU A 171 3.72 7.98 0.01
C LEU A 171 3.95 9.38 0.59
N PRO A 172 4.57 10.29 -0.17
CA PRO A 172 4.63 11.71 0.19
C PRO A 172 3.22 12.27 0.40
N TYR A 173 3.11 13.29 1.25
CA TYR A 173 1.84 13.94 1.59
C TYR A 173 0.97 14.25 0.37
N ASP A 174 1.56 14.80 -0.70
CA ASP A 174 0.85 15.17 -1.93
C ASP A 174 0.27 13.98 -2.71
N ARG A 175 0.75 12.77 -2.43
CA ARG A 175 0.34 11.52 -3.09
C ARG A 175 -0.57 10.65 -2.23
N CYS A 176 -0.79 11.01 -0.96
CA CYS A 176 -1.74 10.35 -0.08
C CYS A 176 -3.21 10.50 -0.56
N PRO A 177 -4.17 9.74 -0.02
CA PRO A 177 -5.58 9.95 -0.31
C PRO A 177 -6.03 11.39 -0.02
N ARG A 178 -6.97 11.91 -0.83
CA ARG A 178 -7.42 13.31 -0.72
C ARG A 178 -8.02 13.60 0.65
N GLN A 179 -8.79 12.65 1.21
CA GLN A 179 -9.34 12.79 2.55
C GLN A 179 -8.21 12.90 3.59
N LEU A 180 -7.16 12.09 3.50
CA LEU A 180 -6.01 12.17 4.43
C LEU A 180 -5.29 13.52 4.38
N ARG A 181 -5.17 14.13 3.19
CA ARG A 181 -4.59 15.48 3.03
C ARG A 181 -5.51 16.57 3.61
N ASN A 182 -6.80 16.49 3.28
CA ASN A 182 -7.79 17.50 3.66
C ASN A 182 -8.17 17.45 5.15
N LEU A 183 -7.83 16.36 5.83
CA LEU A 183 -7.87 16.25 7.26
C LEU A 183 -6.79 17.15 7.88
N ASN A 184 -7.06 18.46 7.90
CA ASN A 184 -7.11 19.15 9.18
C ASN A 184 -8.24 18.48 9.98
N CYS A 185 -8.01 17.23 10.46
CA CYS A 185 -8.90 16.62 11.43
C CYS A 185 -9.13 17.69 12.49
N LYS A 186 -10.38 18.16 12.63
CA LYS A 186 -10.77 18.89 13.82
C LYS A 186 -10.59 17.89 14.98
N PHE A 187 -9.39 17.85 15.56
CA PHE A 187 -9.12 17.20 16.83
C PHE A 187 -9.92 17.99 17.85
N LYS A 188 -11.17 17.58 18.08
CA LYS A 188 -11.89 17.99 19.28
C LYS A 188 -11.31 17.21 20.44
N ASP A 189 -10.86 17.96 21.43
CA ASP A 189 -10.14 17.54 22.62
C ASP A 189 -10.77 16.33 23.34
N SER A 190 -9.92 15.39 23.76
CA SER A 190 -9.84 14.98 25.17
C SER A 190 -8.72 13.95 25.40
N TYR A 191 -7.81 14.32 26.31
CA TYR A 191 -6.88 13.44 27.04
C TYR A 191 -5.78 12.65 26.29
N PHE A 192 -5.00 13.32 25.44
CA PHE A 192 -3.56 13.03 25.40
C PHE A 192 -2.77 14.27 24.96
N ASN A 193 -2.56 15.20 25.89
CA ASN A 193 -1.76 16.40 25.65
C ASN A 193 -0.26 16.04 25.58
N ARG A 194 0.18 15.53 24.43
CA ARG A 194 1.51 15.88 23.90
C ARG A 194 1.29 16.66 22.63
N LYS A 195 1.56 17.94 22.74
CA LYS A 195 1.65 18.96 21.69
C LYS A 195 2.58 18.45 20.58
N PHE A 196 2.09 17.62 19.66
CA PHE A 196 2.78 17.35 18.40
C PHE A 196 2.60 18.60 17.55
N LYS A 197 3.51 19.58 17.76
CA LYS A 197 3.75 20.60 16.75
C LYS A 197 3.94 19.88 15.42
N LYS A 198 3.34 20.39 14.34
CA LYS A 198 3.75 20.08 12.97
C LYS A 198 5.24 20.45 12.86
N THR A 199 6.09 19.52 13.24
CA THR A 199 7.49 19.54 12.93
C THR A 199 7.59 18.61 11.74
N ILE A 200 7.71 19.18 10.55
CA ILE A 200 8.20 18.47 9.36
C ILE A 200 9.67 18.14 9.67
N SER A 201 9.87 17.24 10.62
CA SER A 201 11.13 16.68 11.03
C SER A 201 11.15 15.33 10.36
N THR A 202 11.91 15.27 9.27
CA THR A 202 12.51 14.06 8.72
C THR A 202 12.52 12.93 9.75
N ASN A 203 11.57 12.00 9.63
CA ASN A 203 11.74 10.54 9.71
C ASN A 203 10.47 9.77 10.12
N HIS A 204 9.50 10.36 10.86
CA HIS A 204 8.21 9.70 11.16
C HIS A 204 7.09 10.69 11.52
N GLU A 205 5.90 10.54 10.92
CA GLU A 205 4.66 11.20 11.37
C GLU A 205 3.59 10.13 11.61
N ILE A 206 3.36 9.76 12.87
CA ILE A 206 2.26 8.85 13.20
C ILE A 206 0.98 9.69 13.35
N LEU A 207 0.02 9.49 12.45
CA LEU A 207 -1.28 10.17 12.52
C LEU A 207 -2.31 9.23 13.16
N PHE A 208 -2.73 9.58 14.38
CA PHE A 208 -3.81 8.90 15.08
C PHE A 208 -5.15 9.58 14.76
N SER A 209 -6.09 8.83 14.18
CA SER A 209 -7.50 9.20 14.16
C SER A 209 -8.28 8.12 14.90
N SER A 210 -8.57 8.35 16.18
CA SER A 210 -9.46 7.47 16.93
C SER A 210 -10.20 8.26 18.00
N GLU A 211 -11.49 8.51 17.80
CA GLU A 211 -12.44 8.59 18.91
C GLU A 211 -12.79 7.14 19.29
N VAL A 212 -11.94 6.49 20.09
CA VAL A 212 -12.31 5.22 20.73
C VAL A 212 -12.67 5.58 22.16
N GLY A 213 -13.95 5.84 22.37
CA GLY A 213 -14.52 5.86 23.71
C GLY A 213 -14.40 4.48 24.32
N TYR A 214 -13.50 4.32 25.28
CA TYR A 214 -13.54 3.19 26.20
C TYR A 214 -14.78 3.39 27.08
N GLN A 215 -15.85 2.64 26.78
CA GLN A 215 -16.87 2.38 27.80
C GLN A 215 -16.28 1.34 28.75
N HIS A 216 -15.98 1.81 29.97
CA HIS A 216 -15.71 0.96 31.13
C HIS A 216 -16.91 0.08 31.46
#